data_AF-W7B9C3-F1
#
_entry.id   AF-W7B9C3-F1
#
_cell.length_a   1.000
_cell.length_b   1.000
_cell.length_c   1.000
_cell.angle_alpha   90.00
_cell.angle_beta   90.00
_cell.angle_gamma   90.00
#
_symmetry.space_group_name_H-M   'P 1'
#
loop_
_entity.id
_entity.type
_entity.pdbx_description
1 polymer ?
#
loop_
_entity_poly.entity_id
_entity_poly.type
_entity_poly.pdbx_seq_one_letter_code
_entity_poly.pdbx_strand_id
1 'polypeptide(L)' 'MGMSLLKTEEPVLLLDDTDHPISIFICLAAIDNEAHLRALASLTKILSDKESLDKLLQAKTNTEIIQIMKEKEGEEEE' A
#
# COMPACT_ATOMS: atom_id res chain seq x y z
N MET A 1 -11.15 -3.81 11.99
CA MET A 1 -9.85 -4.04 11.31
C MET A 1 -9.15 -2.71 11.18
N GLY A 2 -7.82 -2.68 11.21
CA GLY A 2 -7.03 -1.47 11.00
C GLY A 2 -5.94 -1.69 9.96
N MET A 3 -5.66 -0.67 9.16
CA MET A 3 -4.52 -0.64 8.24
C MET A 3 -3.77 0.67 8.45
N SER A 4 -2.45 0.63 8.39
CA SER A 4 -1.62 1.83 8.29
C SER A 4 -0.66 1.71 7.11
N LEU A 5 -0.37 2.85 6.50
CA LEU A 5 0.61 2.97 5.43
C LEU A 5 1.61 4.06 5.81
N LEU A 6 2.89 3.74 5.71
CA LEU A 6 4.00 4.67 5.87
C LEU A 6 4.78 4.70 4.57
N LYS A 7 4.96 5.90 4.00
CA LYS A 7 5.90 6.15 2.91
C LYS A 7 7.10 6.90 3.47
N THR A 8 8.30 6.45 3.13
CA THR A 8 9.54 7.17 3.44
C THR A 8 10.02 7.96 2.23
N GLU A 9 10.61 9.14 2.46
CA GLU A 9 11.23 9.93 1.39
C GLU A 9 12.53 9.26 0.92
N GLU A 10 13.31 8.74 1.86
CA GLU A 10 14.50 7.94 1.60
C GLU A 10 14.19 6.44 1.80
N PRO A 11 14.59 5.56 0.87
CA PRO A 11 14.36 4.13 1.03
C PRO A 11 15.14 3.56 2.21
N VAL A 12 14.53 2.62 2.92
CA VAL A 12 15.14 1.83 3.99
C VAL A 12 15.65 0.52 3.41
N LEU A 13 16.91 0.18 3.69
CA LEU A 13 17.49 -1.11 3.34
C LEU A 13 17.33 -2.07 4.52
N LEU A 14 16.75 -3.23 4.28
CA LEU A 14 16.76 -4.30 5.28
C LEU A 14 18.08 -5.06 5.17
N LEU A 15 18.79 -5.19 6.30
CA LEU A 15 20.09 -5.88 6.37
C LEU A 15 21.13 -5.32 5.37
N ASP A 16 21.05 -4.01 5.11
CA ASP A 16 21.91 -3.30 4.15
C ASP A 16 21.84 -3.81 2.69
N ASP A 17 20.76 -4.53 2.34
CA ASP A 17 20.55 -5.06 0.99
C ASP A 17 20.12 -3.96 0.00
N THR A 18 20.99 -3.64 -0.95
CA THR A 18 20.75 -2.62 -1.97
C THR A 18 19.88 -3.10 -3.14
N ASP A 19 19.71 -4.42 -3.31
CA ASP A 19 18.89 -4.98 -4.39
C ASP A 19 17.38 -4.86 -4.08
N HIS A 20 17.04 -4.62 -2.81
CA HIS A 20 15.67 -4.55 -2.30
C HIS A 20 15.40 -3.33 -1.41
N PRO A 21 15.49 -2.10 -1.94
CA PRO A 21 15.17 -0.88 -1.18
C PRO A 21 13.66 -0.75 -0.91
N ILE A 22 13.28 -0.40 0.32
CA ILE A 22 11.88 -0.31 0.75
C ILE A 22 11.51 1.15 1.00
N SER A 23 10.50 1.65 0.28
CA SER A 23 9.96 3.01 0.48
C SER A 23 8.55 3.03 1.06
N ILE A 24 7.87 1.87 1.11
CA ILE A 24 6.49 1.75 1.56
C ILE A 24 6.39 0.61 2.57
N PHE A 25 5.78 0.90 3.72
CA PHE A 25 5.46 -0.05 4.77
C PHE A 25 3.97 -0.08 4.99
N ILE A 26 3.39 -1.27 5.08
CA ILE A 26 1.96 -1.45 5.29
C ILE A 26 1.75 -2.37 6.48
N CYS A 27 1.05 -1.89 7.50
CA CYS A 27 0.68 -2.68 8.66
C CYS A 27 -0.78 -3.09 8.54
N LEU A 28 -1.05 -4.39 8.66
CA LEU A 28 -2.39 -4.97 8.60
C LEU A 28 -2.74 -5.56 9.97
N ALA A 29 -3.65 -4.91 10.68
CA ALA A 29 -4.21 -5.37 11.95
C ALA A 29 -5.61 -5.98 11.72
N ALA A 30 -5.64 -7.25 11.32
CA ALA A 30 -6.86 -8.02 11.19
C ALA A 30 -7.16 -8.79 12.49
N ILE A 31 -8.44 -8.95 12.81
CA ILE A 31 -8.91 -9.63 14.03
C ILE A 31 -9.09 -11.15 13.84
N ASP A 32 -9.15 -11.61 12.59
CA ASP A 32 -9.24 -13.03 12.20
C ASP A 32 -8.60 -13.26 10.81
N ASN A 33 -8.41 -14.53 10.46
CA ASN A 33 -7.71 -14.94 9.24
C ASN A 33 -8.48 -14.59 7.95
N GLU A 34 -9.82 -14.63 7.97
CA GLU A 34 -10.61 -14.32 6.77
C GLU A 34 -10.59 -12.81 6.47
N ALA A 35 -10.76 -12.00 7.52
CA ALA A 35 -10.56 -10.57 7.50
C ALA A 35 -9.16 -10.23 6.97
N HIS A 36 -8.12 -10.94 7.44
CA HIS A 36 -6.75 -10.73 6.99
C HIS A 36 -6.60 -10.95 5.47
N LEU A 37 -7.10 -12.06 4.95
CA LEU A 37 -7.01 -12.38 3.52
C LEU A 37 -7.79 -11.39 2.65
N ARG A 38 -8.96 -10.92 3.10
CA ARG A 38 -9.72 -9.90 2.37
C ARG A 38 -8.97 -8.57 2.27
N ALA A 39 -8.40 -8.08 3.37
CA ALA A 39 -7.62 -6.84 3.35
C ALA A 39 -6.36 -6.97 2.48
N LEU A 40 -5.66 -8.12 2.56
CA LEU A 40 -4.51 -8.39 1.72
C LEU A 40 -4.88 -8.45 0.23
N ALA A 41 -6.01 -9.08 -0.11
CA ALA A 41 -6.49 -9.15 -1.49
C ALA A 41 -6.82 -7.77 -2.07
N SER A 42 -7.54 -6.93 -1.33
CA SER A 42 -7.84 -5.55 -1.74
C SER A 42 -6.55 -4.75 -1.97
N LEU A 43 -5.62 -4.81 -1.01
CA LEU A 43 -4.32 -4.15 -1.14
C LEU A 43 -3.52 -4.69 -2.35
N THR A 44 -3.52 -6.01 -2.56
CA THR A 44 -2.79 -6.65 -3.66
C THR A 44 -3.30 -6.16 -5.01
N LYS A 45 -4.60 -5.85 -5.17
CA LYS A 45 -5.13 -5.26 -6.41
C LYS A 45 -4.46 -3.93 -6.73
N ILE A 46 -4.32 -3.07 -5.72
CA ILE A 46 -3.66 -1.77 -5.86
C ILE A 46 -2.17 -1.95 -6.20
N LEU A 47 -1.48 -2.84 -5.48
CA LEU A 47 -0.05 -3.08 -5.67
C LEU A 47 0.28 -3.81 -6.98
N SER A 48 -0.66 -4.58 -7.54
CA SER A 48 -0.48 -5.29 -8.81
C SER A 48 -0.74 -4.41 -10.03
N ASP A 49 -1.39 -3.27 -9.84
CA ASP A 49 -1.60 -2.25 -10.87
C ASP A 49 -0.38 -1.34 -10.96
N LYS A 50 0.40 -1.49 -12.03
CA LYS A 50 1.67 -0.78 -12.19
C LYS A 50 1.48 0.74 -12.17
N GLU A 51 0.41 1.26 -12.75
CA GLU A 51 0.13 2.70 -12.78
C GLU A 51 -0.15 3.24 -11.37
N SER A 52 -0.97 2.53 -10.59
CA SER A 52 -1.32 2.88 -9.21
C SER A 52 -0.10 2.80 -8.29
N LEU A 53 0.73 1.77 -8.46
CA LEU A 53 1.99 1.62 -7.74
C LEU A 53 2.96 2.77 -8.04
N ASP A 54 3.15 3.13 -9.32
CA ASP A 54 4.02 4.23 -9.71
C ASP A 54 3.51 5.57 -9.17
N LYS A 55 2.19 5.81 -9.20
CA LYS A 55 1.56 6.99 -8.57
C LYS A 55 1.83 7.03 -7.06
N LEU A 56 1.69 5.89 -6.38
CA LEU A 56 1.92 5.78 -4.94
C LEU A 56 3.38 6.08 -4.57
N LEU A 57 4.31 5.53 -5.35
CA LEU A 57 5.75 5.78 -5.20
C LEU A 57 6.14 7.24 -5.45
N GLN A 58 5.38 7.97 -6.29
CA GLN A 58 5.64 9.38 -6.58
C GLN A 58 4.90 10.36 -5.65
N ALA A 59 3.83 9.92 -4.99
CA ALA A 59 2.98 10.78 -4.15
C ALA A 59 3.76 11.47 -3.03
N LYS A 60 3.63 12.79 -2.88
CA LYS A 60 4.38 13.59 -1.90
C LYS A 60 3.56 13.99 -0.69
N THR A 61 2.25 13.83 -0.77
CA THR A 61 1.34 14.26 0.28
C THR A 61 0.44 13.12 0.75
N ASN A 62 0.05 13.18 2.02
CA ASN A 62 -0.91 12.22 2.58
C ASN A 62 -2.23 12.22 1.80
N THR A 63 -2.66 13.37 1.29
CA THR A 63 -3.89 13.50 0.49
C THR A 63 -3.80 12.74 -0.83
N GLU A 64 -2.68 12.85 -1.56
CA GLU A 64 -2.46 12.09 -2.79
C GLU A 64 -2.48 10.58 -2.53
N ILE A 65 -1.78 10.13 -1.48
CA ILE A 65 -1.76 8.72 -1.08
C ILE A 65 -3.18 8.22 -0.79
N ILE A 66 -3.95 8.95 0.02
CA ILE A 66 -5.32 8.58 0.37
C ILE A 66 -6.22 8.54 -0.88
N GLN A 67 -6.04 9.47 -1.82
CA GLN A 67 -6.80 9.50 -3.07
C GLN A 67 -6.53 8.27 -3.93
N ILE A 68 -5.25 7.91 -4.14
CA ILE A 68 -4.83 6.73 -4.90
C ILE A 68 -5.39 5.45 -4.27
N MET A 69 -5.37 5.34 -2.94
CA MET A 69 -5.95 4.18 -2.24
C MET A 69 -7.45 4.05 -2.46
N LYS A 70 -8.18 5.19 -2.52
CA LYS A 70 -9.64 5.20 -2.68
C LYS A 70 -10.11 4.96 -4.12
N GLU A 71 -9.33 5.40 -5.11
CA GLU A 71 -9.68 5.22 -6.53
C GLU A 71 -9.91 3.75 -6.90
N LYS A 72 -9.19 2.83 -6.24
CA LYS A 72 -9.33 1.37 -6.46
C LYS A 72 -10.35 0.69 -5.53
N GLU A 73 -10.72 1.30 -4.40
CA GLU A 73 -11.80 0.78 -3.55
C GLU A 73 -13.20 1.06 -4.17
N GLY A 74 -13.35 2.15 -4.92
CA GLY A 74 -14.62 2.55 -5.54
C GLY A 74 -14.99 1.83 -6.84
N GLU A 75 -14.07 1.08 -7.46
CA GLU A 75 -14.34 0.26 -8.65
C GLU A 75 -15.14 -1.03 -8.33
N GLU A 76 -15.38 -1.34 -7.05
CA GLU A 76 -16.15 -2.53 -6.62
C GLU A 76 -17.66 -2.28 -6.45
N GLU A 77 -18.16 -1.04 -6.60
CA GLU A 77 -19.59 -0.69 -6.44
C GLU A 77 -20.37 -0.44 -7.76
N GLU A 78 -19.78 -0.70 -8.94
CA GLU A 78 -20.49 -0.71 -10.24
C GLU A 78 -20.72 -2.12 -10.83
#